data_AF-A0A543FFP9-F1
#
_entry.id   AF-A0A543FFP9-F1
#
_cell.length_a   1.000
_cell.length_b   1.000
_cell.length_c   1.000
_cell.angle_alpha   90.00
_cell.angle_beta   90.00
_cell.angle_gamma   90.00
#
_symmetry.space_group_name_H-M   'P 1'
#
loop_
_entity.id
_entity.type
_entity.pdbx_description
1 polymer ?
#
loop_
_entity_poly.entity_id
_entity_poly.type
_entity_poly.pdbx_seq_one_letter_code
_entity_poly.pdbx_strand_id
1 'polypeptide(L)'
;MSDHDQWPGWKQRLLAAYQNTIVIASNVAFTRYPDTTQPGYRPEAYEAWVAELNGLLRHRDALRQIGLSVGIPVAAFERAEWYGMRGVPWEELHGTVITPGESIERIGIVDEIVRDVGDLTQMAILAAEHAVEPFPSGSSDIVAGLAANMQIMWSQVNAAMRDIGLSVAERDSLWQRDGASLATAIEVLTTTSTRSERETQWAIFSHPEDIGDRDDSRSSTAANEHIPTRALVEEATRAWRDYRYGPQHDPVETAANRMTLPMGAMWLSEPDPVPEDQDPNAAAGPDVPDRRPDPSAGFEL
;
A
#
# COMPACT_ATOMS: atom_id res chain seq x y z
N MET A 1 -0.66 -9.97 -18.77
CA MET A 1 -0.07 -10.21 -17.43
C MET A 1 0.27 -8.85 -16.86
N SER A 2 -0.34 -8.51 -15.72
CA SER A 2 0.04 -7.31 -14.98
C SER A 2 1.44 -7.50 -14.39
N ASP A 3 2.23 -6.43 -14.26
CA ASP A 3 3.54 -6.48 -13.60
C ASP A 3 3.45 -7.03 -12.16
N HIS A 4 2.28 -6.96 -11.53
CA HIS A 4 2.00 -7.47 -10.18
C HIS A 4 1.95 -9.01 -10.11
N ASP A 5 1.72 -9.71 -11.22
CA ASP A 5 1.56 -11.18 -11.25
C ASP A 5 2.86 -11.89 -10.86
N GLN A 6 4.00 -11.20 -10.95
CA GLN A 6 5.32 -11.69 -10.58
C GLN A 6 5.68 -11.40 -9.12
N TRP A 7 4.86 -10.65 -8.40
CA TRP A 7 5.17 -10.25 -7.03
C TRP A 7 4.86 -11.39 -6.04
N PRO A 8 5.57 -11.43 -4.90
CA PRO A 8 5.21 -12.31 -3.80
C PRO A 8 3.74 -12.10 -3.40
N GLY A 9 3.06 -13.20 -3.05
CA GLY A 9 1.62 -13.17 -2.73
C GLY A 9 1.25 -12.17 -1.64
N TRP A 10 2.13 -11.93 -0.67
CA TRP A 10 1.89 -10.94 0.39
C TRP A 10 1.82 -9.49 -0.13
N LYS A 11 2.60 -9.11 -1.16
CA LYS A 11 2.52 -7.77 -1.78
C LYS A 11 1.18 -7.61 -2.49
N GLN A 12 0.77 -8.66 -3.21
CA GLN A 12 -0.52 -8.69 -3.88
C GLN A 12 -1.66 -8.61 -2.86
N ARG A 13 -1.57 -9.31 -1.71
CA ARG A 13 -2.60 -9.27 -0.66
C ARG A 13 -2.71 -7.89 -0.02
N LEU A 14 -1.59 -7.23 0.23
CA LEU A 14 -1.59 -5.87 0.76
C LEU A 14 -2.27 -4.90 -0.23
N LEU A 15 -1.92 -4.97 -1.52
CA LEU A 15 -2.60 -4.16 -2.54
C LEU A 15 -4.08 -4.51 -2.71
N ALA A 16 -4.44 -5.79 -2.64
CA ALA A 16 -5.82 -6.23 -2.69
C ALA A 16 -6.63 -5.66 -1.52
N ALA A 17 -6.08 -5.74 -0.30
CA ALA A 17 -6.69 -5.13 0.89
C ALA A 17 -6.84 -3.61 0.73
N TYR A 18 -5.82 -2.94 0.18
CA TYR A 18 -5.85 -1.50 -0.09
C TYR A 18 -6.96 -1.13 -1.07
N GLN A 19 -7.00 -1.77 -2.24
CA GLN A 19 -8.03 -1.54 -3.27
C GLN A 19 -9.43 -1.84 -2.74
N ASN A 20 -9.62 -3.01 -2.11
CA ASN A 20 -10.92 -3.42 -1.59
C ASN A 20 -11.41 -2.49 -0.47
N THR A 21 -10.51 -1.92 0.35
CA THR A 21 -10.87 -0.87 1.31
C THR A 21 -11.43 0.37 0.61
N ILE A 22 -10.85 0.77 -0.52
CA ILE A 22 -11.34 1.90 -1.32
C ILE A 22 -12.70 1.58 -1.95
N VAL A 23 -12.90 0.38 -2.48
CA VAL A 23 -14.21 -0.06 -2.99
C VAL A 23 -15.28 0.05 -1.91
N ILE A 24 -14.98 -0.43 -0.69
CA ILE A 24 -15.92 -0.34 0.44
C ILE A 24 -16.15 1.12 0.82
N ALA A 25 -15.11 1.94 0.92
CA ALA A 25 -15.22 3.37 1.25
C ALA A 25 -16.08 4.12 0.23
N SER A 26 -15.87 3.90 -1.07
CA SER A 26 -16.70 4.47 -2.14
C SER A 26 -18.15 4.03 -2.01
N ASN A 27 -18.41 2.73 -1.77
CA ASN A 27 -19.79 2.25 -1.58
C ASN A 27 -20.47 2.89 -0.36
N VAL A 28 -19.75 3.02 0.77
CA VAL A 28 -20.25 3.73 1.96
C VAL A 28 -20.54 5.20 1.65
N ALA A 29 -19.65 5.87 0.91
CA ALA A 29 -19.82 7.27 0.56
C ALA A 29 -21.04 7.51 -0.35
N PHE A 30 -21.28 6.65 -1.34
CA PHE A 30 -22.31 6.86 -2.35
C PHE A 30 -23.67 6.22 -2.04
N THR A 31 -23.66 4.95 -1.63
CA THR A 31 -24.90 4.17 -1.50
C THR A 31 -25.51 4.32 -0.11
N ARG A 32 -24.70 4.68 0.89
CA ARG A 32 -25.10 4.71 2.30
C ARG A 32 -25.10 6.12 2.90
N TYR A 33 -25.04 7.15 2.07
CA TYR A 33 -25.17 8.53 2.51
C TYR A 33 -26.55 8.75 3.15
N PRO A 34 -26.63 9.19 4.42
CA PRO A 34 -27.91 9.43 5.06
C PRO A 34 -28.54 10.70 4.51
N ASP A 35 -29.72 10.57 3.92
CA ASP A 35 -30.48 11.69 3.39
C ASP A 35 -30.95 12.61 4.53
N THR A 36 -30.23 13.71 4.70
CA THR A 36 -30.51 14.73 5.74
C THR A 36 -31.80 15.50 5.48
N THR A 37 -32.40 15.37 4.30
CA THR A 37 -33.65 16.06 3.91
C THR A 37 -34.90 15.23 4.19
N GLN A 38 -34.74 13.93 4.51
CA GLN A 38 -35.89 13.06 4.75
C GLN A 38 -36.57 13.32 6.10
N PRO A 39 -37.91 13.32 6.14
CA PRO A 39 -38.67 13.33 7.38
C PRO A 39 -38.28 12.13 8.26
N GLY A 40 -37.84 12.40 9.50
CA GLY A 40 -37.38 11.36 10.42
C GLY A 40 -35.88 11.10 10.39
N TYR A 41 -35.11 11.93 9.68
CA TYR A 41 -33.65 11.96 9.78
C TYR A 41 -33.18 12.03 11.25
N ARG A 42 -32.14 11.25 11.54
CA ARG A 42 -31.50 11.16 12.85
C ARG A 42 -30.05 11.62 12.72
N PRO A 43 -29.60 12.68 13.43
CA PRO A 43 -28.22 13.14 13.40
C PRO A 43 -27.20 12.03 13.66
N GLU A 44 -27.55 11.05 14.49
CA GLU A 44 -26.70 9.92 14.84
C GLU A 44 -26.37 9.03 13.63
N ALA A 45 -27.24 8.99 12.61
CA ALA A 45 -26.99 8.23 11.39
C ALA A 45 -25.87 8.86 10.54
N TYR A 46 -25.81 10.19 10.49
CA TYR A 46 -24.73 10.91 9.83
C TYR A 46 -23.42 10.79 10.59
N GLU A 47 -23.44 10.92 11.92
CA GLU A 47 -22.25 10.71 12.74
C GLU A 47 -21.67 9.30 12.58
N ALA A 48 -22.53 8.27 12.57
CA ALA A 48 -22.10 6.89 12.33
C ALA A 48 -21.51 6.70 10.93
N TRP A 49 -22.14 7.28 9.90
CA TRP A 49 -21.63 7.26 8.52
C TRP A 49 -20.26 7.94 8.41
N VAL A 50 -20.09 9.13 8.99
CA VAL A 50 -18.80 9.86 9.03
C VAL A 50 -17.74 9.04 9.77
N ALA A 51 -18.09 8.44 10.91
CA ALA A 51 -17.17 7.61 11.68
C ALA A 51 -16.71 6.37 10.91
N GLU A 52 -17.63 5.70 10.22
CA GLU A 52 -17.33 4.56 9.35
C GLU A 52 -16.41 4.96 8.19
N LEU A 53 -16.73 6.03 7.46
CA LEU A 53 -15.92 6.52 6.34
C LEU A 53 -14.52 6.91 6.81
N ASN A 54 -14.41 7.65 7.92
CA ASN A 54 -13.11 8.02 8.50
C ASN A 54 -12.31 6.79 8.95
N GLY A 55 -12.98 5.74 9.46
CA GLY A 55 -12.35 4.47 9.79
C GLY A 55 -11.72 3.79 8.57
N LEU A 56 -12.46 3.73 7.46
CA LEU A 56 -11.99 3.15 6.20
C LEU A 56 -10.84 3.95 5.58
N LEU A 57 -10.93 5.28 5.60
CA LEU A 57 -9.85 6.15 5.08
C LEU A 57 -8.57 6.01 5.90
N ARG A 58 -8.66 5.96 7.25
CA ARG A 58 -7.50 5.67 8.10
C ARG A 58 -6.91 4.29 7.82
N HIS A 59 -7.76 3.28 7.63
CA HIS A 59 -7.28 1.93 7.30
C HIS A 59 -6.55 1.88 5.96
N ARG A 60 -7.11 2.55 4.93
CA ARG A 60 -6.47 2.73 3.62
C ARG A 60 -5.09 3.38 3.76
N ASP A 61 -4.99 4.45 4.54
CA ASP A 61 -3.74 5.20 4.72
C ASP A 61 -2.69 4.35 5.46
N ALA A 62 -3.10 3.58 6.47
CA ALA A 62 -2.23 2.63 7.16
C ALA A 62 -1.70 1.54 6.20
N LEU A 63 -2.56 0.98 5.33
CA LEU A 63 -2.13 0.00 4.32
C LEU A 63 -1.14 0.60 3.32
N ARG A 64 -1.38 1.85 2.88
CA ARG A 64 -0.45 2.57 2.00
C ARG A 64 0.90 2.76 2.66
N GLN A 65 0.90 3.21 3.90
CA GLN A 65 2.13 3.43 4.67
C GLN A 65 2.91 2.13 4.85
N ILE A 66 2.27 1.03 5.26
CA ILE A 66 2.92 -0.28 5.41
C ILE A 66 3.49 -0.73 4.06
N GLY A 67 2.70 -0.66 2.99
CA GLY A 67 3.16 -1.15 1.69
C GLY A 67 4.30 -0.34 1.09
N LEU A 68 4.30 1.00 1.25
CA LEU A 68 5.43 1.84 0.87
C LEU A 68 6.66 1.51 1.71
N SER A 69 6.49 1.32 3.01
CA SER A 69 7.56 0.88 3.89
C SER A 69 8.18 -0.40 3.33
N VAL A 70 7.41 -1.42 2.98
CA VAL A 70 7.91 -2.71 2.43
C VAL A 70 8.18 -2.72 0.91
N GLY A 71 8.38 -1.55 0.30
CA GLY A 71 8.85 -1.46 -1.09
C GLY A 71 7.82 -1.84 -2.14
N ILE A 72 6.55 -1.49 -1.93
CA ILE A 72 5.52 -1.47 -2.98
C ILE A 72 5.59 -0.11 -3.68
N PRO A 73 5.81 -0.06 -5.02
CA PRO A 73 5.88 1.20 -5.76
C PRO A 73 4.60 2.05 -5.68
N VAL A 74 4.76 3.38 -5.66
CA VAL A 74 3.65 4.35 -5.66
C VAL A 74 2.68 4.12 -6.82
N ALA A 75 3.20 3.87 -8.02
CA ALA A 75 2.38 3.63 -9.21
C ALA A 75 1.45 2.42 -9.08
N ALA A 76 1.76 1.47 -8.20
CA ALA A 76 0.88 0.34 -7.90
C ALA A 76 -0.30 0.78 -7.01
N PHE A 77 -0.04 1.62 -6.01
CA PHE A 77 -1.08 2.23 -5.19
C PHE A 77 -2.00 3.15 -5.98
N GLU A 78 -1.45 4.01 -6.83
CA GLU A 78 -2.24 4.90 -7.69
C GLU A 78 -3.19 4.11 -8.61
N ARG A 79 -2.70 2.99 -9.14
CA ARG A 79 -3.49 2.09 -9.98
C ARG A 79 -4.59 1.39 -9.18
N ALA A 80 -4.25 0.85 -8.01
CA ALA A 80 -5.21 0.23 -7.09
C ALA A 80 -6.28 1.23 -6.63
N GLU A 81 -5.89 2.48 -6.38
CA GLU A 81 -6.80 3.58 -6.03
C GLU A 81 -7.75 3.93 -7.18
N TRP A 82 -7.23 4.02 -8.40
CA TRP A 82 -8.03 4.28 -9.60
C TRP A 82 -9.12 3.21 -9.85
N TYR A 83 -8.79 1.92 -9.64
CA TYR A 83 -9.75 0.82 -9.78
C TYR A 83 -10.72 0.76 -8.59
N GLY A 84 -10.21 0.95 -7.38
CA GLY A 84 -11.03 0.96 -6.17
C GLY A 84 -12.10 2.06 -6.19
N MET A 85 -11.75 3.25 -6.67
CA MET A 85 -12.71 4.36 -6.84
C MET A 85 -13.84 4.04 -7.82
N ARG A 86 -13.62 3.15 -8.79
CA ARG A 86 -14.64 2.65 -9.73
C ARG A 86 -15.47 1.50 -9.17
N GLY A 87 -15.22 1.10 -7.93
CA GLY A 87 -15.90 -0.02 -7.30
C GLY A 87 -15.47 -1.38 -7.83
N VAL A 88 -14.33 -1.47 -8.54
CA VAL A 88 -13.83 -2.74 -9.07
C VAL A 88 -12.99 -3.42 -7.98
N PRO A 89 -13.43 -4.56 -7.42
CA PRO A 89 -12.64 -5.31 -6.44
C PRO A 89 -11.40 -5.93 -7.10
N TRP A 90 -10.37 -6.19 -6.30
CA TRP A 90 -9.10 -6.75 -6.76
C TRP A 90 -9.28 -8.07 -7.52
N GLU A 91 -10.12 -8.95 -6.98
CA GLU A 91 -10.34 -10.30 -7.47
C GLU A 91 -10.94 -10.34 -8.88
N GLU A 92 -11.68 -9.31 -9.28
CA GLU A 92 -12.23 -9.20 -10.63
C GLU A 92 -11.15 -8.91 -11.68
N LEU A 93 -10.08 -8.21 -11.30
CA LEU A 93 -8.99 -7.83 -12.22
C LEU A 93 -7.86 -8.85 -12.24
N HIS A 94 -7.54 -9.41 -11.07
CA HIS A 94 -6.31 -10.16 -10.86
C HIS A 94 -6.56 -11.61 -10.42
N GLY A 95 -7.81 -11.96 -10.11
CA GLY A 95 -8.16 -13.26 -9.55
C GLY A 95 -7.83 -13.38 -8.06
N THR A 96 -7.86 -14.62 -7.55
CA THR A 96 -7.65 -14.90 -6.13
C THR A 96 -6.19 -14.74 -5.73
N VAL A 97 -5.94 -14.01 -4.65
CA VAL A 97 -4.58 -13.74 -4.15
C VAL A 97 -3.99 -14.88 -3.32
N ILE A 98 -4.81 -15.85 -2.93
CA ILE A 98 -4.35 -17.04 -2.19
C ILE A 98 -3.76 -18.03 -3.19
N THR A 99 -2.47 -18.29 -3.05
CA THR A 99 -1.79 -19.30 -3.88
C THR A 99 -2.36 -20.69 -3.54
N PRO A 100 -2.73 -21.51 -4.54
CA PRO A 100 -3.21 -22.87 -4.28
C PRO A 100 -2.22 -23.66 -3.42
N GLY A 101 -2.67 -24.18 -2.28
CA GLY A 101 -1.85 -24.94 -1.33
C GLY A 101 -1.13 -24.10 -0.26
N GLU A 102 -1.28 -22.78 -0.26
CA GLU A 102 -0.78 -21.92 0.82
C GLU A 102 -1.67 -22.04 2.07
N SER A 103 -1.06 -22.31 3.23
CA SER A 103 -1.79 -22.38 4.50
C SER A 103 -2.26 -20.99 4.95
N ILE A 104 -3.50 -20.89 5.42
CA ILE A 104 -4.06 -19.65 6.01
C ILE A 104 -3.22 -19.19 7.20
N GLU A 105 -2.71 -20.13 8.01
CA GLU A 105 -1.83 -19.82 9.13
C GLU A 105 -0.53 -19.16 8.66
N ARG A 106 0.10 -19.70 7.60
CA ARG A 106 1.30 -19.11 7.01
C ARG A 106 1.02 -17.71 6.47
N ILE A 107 -0.12 -17.51 5.82
CA ILE A 107 -0.54 -16.19 5.32
C ILE A 107 -0.63 -15.20 6.48
N GLY A 108 -1.31 -15.57 7.57
CA GLY A 108 -1.42 -14.73 8.76
C GLY A 108 -0.06 -14.32 9.33
N ILE A 109 0.86 -15.28 9.49
CA ILE A 109 2.20 -15.00 10.02
C ILE A 109 3.00 -14.11 9.06
N VAL A 110 2.93 -14.33 7.74
CA VAL A 110 3.62 -13.47 6.77
C VAL A 110 3.05 -12.05 6.82
N ASP A 111 1.75 -11.89 6.95
CA ASP A 111 1.12 -10.57 7.02
C ASP A 111 1.49 -9.85 8.32
N GLU A 112 1.68 -10.56 9.44
CA GLU A 112 2.26 -10.00 10.67
C GLU A 112 3.72 -9.56 10.48
N ILE A 113 4.55 -10.42 9.88
CA ILE A 113 5.94 -10.07 9.53
C ILE A 113 6.00 -8.81 8.67
N VAL A 114 5.11 -8.65 7.69
CA VAL A 114 5.04 -7.46 6.83
C VAL A 114 4.74 -6.20 7.65
N ARG A 115 3.87 -6.29 8.67
CA ARG A 115 3.57 -5.18 9.58
C ARG A 115 4.78 -4.83 10.43
N ASP A 116 5.43 -5.81 11.05
CA ASP A 116 6.63 -5.59 11.88
C ASP A 116 7.79 -5.00 11.05
N VAL A 117 7.96 -5.44 9.81
CA VAL A 117 8.91 -4.86 8.85
C VAL A 117 8.52 -3.41 8.52
N GLY A 118 7.22 -3.11 8.41
CA GLY A 118 6.70 -1.75 8.29
C GLY A 118 7.08 -0.88 9.48
N ASP A 119 6.85 -1.37 10.70
CA ASP A 119 7.16 -0.67 11.95
C ASP A 119 8.67 -0.42 12.10
N LEU A 120 9.53 -1.41 11.80
CA LEU A 120 10.98 -1.23 11.76
C LEU A 120 11.42 -0.09 10.83
N THR A 121 10.72 0.06 9.71
CA THR A 121 10.98 1.13 8.74
C THR A 121 10.60 2.47 9.32
N GLN A 122 9.44 2.54 9.97
CA GLN A 122 8.96 3.76 10.59
C GLN A 122 9.88 4.18 11.74
N MET A 123 10.32 3.25 12.57
CA MET A 123 11.34 3.50 13.61
C MET A 123 12.63 4.04 12.99
N ALA A 124 13.09 3.47 11.87
CA ALA A 124 14.29 3.96 11.17
C ALA A 124 14.10 5.38 10.60
N ILE A 125 12.93 5.67 10.03
CA ILE A 125 12.58 7.01 9.53
C ILE A 125 12.54 8.02 10.66
N LEU A 126 11.95 7.67 11.80
CA LEU A 126 11.91 8.51 12.99
C LEU A 126 13.33 8.77 13.54
N ALA A 127 14.16 7.72 13.64
CA ALA A 127 15.57 7.85 14.01
C ALA A 127 16.36 8.77 13.04
N ALA A 128 16.11 8.61 11.74
CA ALA A 128 16.69 9.45 10.70
C ALA A 128 16.23 10.91 10.80
N GLU A 129 14.96 11.14 11.07
CA GLU A 129 14.39 12.47 11.27
C GLU A 129 15.06 13.15 12.47
N HIS A 130 15.15 12.45 13.61
CA HIS A 130 15.84 12.93 14.81
C HIS A 130 17.32 13.24 14.55
N ALA A 131 18.01 12.43 13.75
CA ALA A 131 19.41 12.67 13.39
C ALA A 131 19.61 13.91 12.50
N VAL A 132 18.58 14.32 11.76
CA VAL A 132 18.61 15.50 10.87
C VAL A 132 18.07 16.76 11.58
N GLU A 133 16.98 16.62 12.31
CA GLU A 133 16.33 17.64 13.11
C GLU A 133 15.90 17.01 14.45
N PRO A 134 16.68 17.19 15.53
CA PRO A 134 16.42 16.53 16.79
C PRO A 134 15.01 16.82 17.34
N PHE A 135 14.15 15.79 17.35
CA PHE A 135 12.91 15.79 18.09
C PHE A 135 12.44 14.37 18.49
N PRO A 136 11.61 14.24 19.53
CA PRO A 136 11.41 15.24 20.58
C PRO A 136 12.76 15.62 21.21
N SER A 137 12.84 16.72 21.96
CA SER A 137 14.03 17.03 22.77
C SER A 137 14.12 16.00 23.91
N GLY A 138 14.53 14.78 23.57
CA GLY A 138 14.58 13.63 24.46
C GLY A 138 15.94 13.51 25.14
N SER A 139 15.97 12.76 26.26
CA SER A 139 17.24 12.32 26.83
C SER A 139 17.92 11.30 25.91
N SER A 140 19.22 11.10 26.11
CA SER A 140 19.97 10.01 25.46
C SER A 140 19.31 8.64 25.65
N ASP A 141 18.55 8.47 26.72
CA ASP A 141 17.91 7.21 27.09
C ASP A 141 16.77 6.86 26.15
N ILE A 142 15.99 7.85 25.70
CA ILE A 142 14.88 7.61 24.75
C ILE A 142 15.44 7.19 23.37
N VAL A 143 16.52 7.82 22.92
CA VAL A 143 17.20 7.44 21.66
C VAL A 143 17.78 6.02 21.77
N ALA A 144 18.39 5.68 22.92
CA ALA A 144 18.89 4.34 23.17
C ALA A 144 17.75 3.30 23.21
N GLY A 145 16.59 3.66 23.78
CA GLY A 145 15.38 2.85 23.81
C GLY A 145 14.87 2.49 22.41
N LEU A 146 14.72 3.50 21.54
CA LEU A 146 14.34 3.27 20.13
C LEU A 146 15.30 2.30 19.43
N ALA A 147 16.60 2.54 19.57
CA ALA A 147 17.63 1.70 18.95
C ALA A 147 17.58 0.26 19.47
N ALA A 148 17.41 0.05 20.79
CA ALA A 148 17.27 -1.26 21.39
C ALA A 148 16.03 -2.00 20.87
N ASN A 149 14.90 -1.30 20.80
CA ASN A 149 13.63 -1.86 20.33
C ASN A 149 13.69 -2.26 18.85
N MET A 150 14.36 -1.47 18.01
CA MET A 150 14.61 -1.86 16.62
C MET A 150 15.39 -3.17 16.52
N GLN A 151 16.38 -3.38 17.38
CA GLN A 151 17.14 -4.65 17.38
C GLN A 151 16.26 -5.83 17.79
N ILE A 152 15.49 -5.67 18.86
CA ILE A 152 14.60 -6.72 19.37
C ILE A 152 13.61 -7.14 18.28
N MET A 153 12.92 -6.16 17.68
CA MET A 153 11.94 -6.41 16.62
C MET A 153 12.62 -7.05 15.39
N TRP A 154 13.81 -6.59 14.99
CA TRP A 154 14.57 -7.20 13.90
C TRP A 154 14.91 -8.68 14.16
N SER A 155 15.39 -9.01 15.36
CA SER A 155 15.71 -10.40 15.73
C SER A 155 14.46 -11.28 15.75
N GLN A 156 13.34 -10.76 16.26
CA GLN A 156 12.06 -11.47 16.29
C GLN A 156 11.52 -11.74 14.89
N VAL A 157 11.51 -10.72 14.03
CA VAL A 157 11.11 -10.86 12.63
C VAL A 157 11.98 -11.90 11.92
N ASN A 158 13.30 -11.86 12.08
CA ASN A 158 14.19 -12.84 11.46
C ASN A 158 14.01 -14.26 12.01
N ALA A 159 13.68 -14.41 13.28
CA ALA A 159 13.31 -15.71 13.85
C ALA A 159 12.01 -16.22 13.22
N ALA A 160 10.96 -15.39 13.19
CA ALA A 160 9.67 -15.74 12.60
C ALA A 160 9.79 -16.15 11.12
N MET A 161 10.52 -15.37 10.32
CA MET A 161 10.77 -15.69 8.91
C MET A 161 11.47 -17.06 8.72
N ARG A 162 12.39 -17.43 9.62
CA ARG A 162 13.07 -18.73 9.59
C ARG A 162 12.15 -19.86 10.05
N ASP A 163 11.39 -19.65 11.12
CA ASP A 163 10.48 -20.63 11.72
C ASP A 163 9.40 -21.06 10.71
N ILE A 164 8.86 -20.12 9.92
CA ILE A 164 7.89 -20.43 8.85
C ILE A 164 8.52 -20.85 7.52
N GLY A 165 9.86 -20.92 7.47
CA GLY A 165 10.60 -21.39 6.31
C GLY A 165 10.54 -20.48 5.08
N LEU A 166 10.52 -19.15 5.25
CA LEU A 166 10.60 -18.24 4.10
C LEU A 166 11.90 -18.45 3.32
N SER A 167 11.78 -18.54 2.00
CA SER A 167 12.93 -18.60 1.10
C SER A 167 13.79 -17.34 1.20
N VAL A 168 15.05 -17.41 0.75
CA VAL A 168 15.93 -16.22 0.69
C VAL A 168 15.29 -15.14 -0.16
N ALA A 169 14.73 -15.49 -1.32
CA ALA A 169 14.07 -14.52 -2.22
C ALA A 169 12.85 -13.84 -1.56
N GLU A 170 12.02 -14.58 -0.81
CA GLU A 170 10.89 -13.99 -0.08
C GLU A 170 11.37 -13.05 1.02
N ARG A 171 12.38 -13.45 1.79
CA ARG A 171 12.98 -12.61 2.83
C ARG A 171 13.59 -11.34 2.23
N ASP A 172 14.35 -11.47 1.15
CA ASP A 172 14.93 -10.34 0.45
C ASP A 172 13.83 -9.41 -0.08
N SER A 173 12.72 -9.95 -0.60
CA SER A 173 11.62 -9.13 -1.11
C SER A 173 10.92 -8.25 -0.06
N LEU A 174 10.98 -8.63 1.23
CA LEU A 174 10.45 -7.85 2.36
C LEU A 174 11.33 -6.63 2.66
N TRP A 175 12.63 -6.76 2.41
CA TRP A 175 13.64 -5.72 2.67
C TRP A 175 14.04 -4.93 1.42
N GLN A 176 13.74 -5.43 0.22
CA GLN A 176 14.07 -4.79 -1.05
C GLN A 176 13.37 -3.44 -1.18
N ARG A 177 14.14 -2.40 -0.88
CA ARG A 177 13.80 -1.00 -1.01
C ARG A 177 15.01 -0.34 -1.64
N ASP A 178 14.79 0.47 -2.65
CA ASP A 178 15.81 1.42 -3.06
C ASP A 178 15.66 2.70 -2.22
N GLY A 179 16.70 3.54 -2.26
CA GLY A 179 16.65 4.83 -1.56
C GLY A 179 15.47 5.71 -1.99
N ALA A 180 14.95 5.54 -3.22
CA ALA A 180 13.76 6.24 -3.71
C ALA A 180 12.48 5.79 -3.01
N SER A 181 12.34 4.49 -2.74
CA SER A 181 11.22 3.93 -1.97
C SER A 181 11.24 4.45 -0.52
N LEU A 182 12.41 4.54 0.11
CA LEU A 182 12.54 5.14 1.45
C LEU A 182 12.23 6.63 1.45
N ALA A 183 12.71 7.39 0.47
CA ALA A 183 12.38 8.82 0.34
C ALA A 183 10.87 9.04 0.18
N THR A 184 10.21 8.17 -0.59
CA THR A 184 8.75 8.19 -0.75
C THR A 184 8.04 7.87 0.56
N ALA A 185 8.50 6.87 1.32
CA ALA A 185 7.91 6.55 2.62
C ALA A 185 8.06 7.72 3.61
N ILE A 186 9.21 8.42 3.59
CA ILE A 186 9.43 9.65 4.37
C ILE A 186 8.47 10.76 3.94
N GLU A 187 8.33 10.99 2.64
CA GLU A 187 7.39 11.99 2.12
C GLU A 187 5.96 11.69 2.59
N VAL A 188 5.51 10.45 2.43
CA VAL A 188 4.16 10.06 2.86
C VAL A 188 3.99 10.23 4.36
N LEU A 189 4.91 9.72 5.18
CA LEU A 189 4.83 9.89 6.62
C LEU A 189 4.78 11.38 7.04
N THR A 190 5.57 12.24 6.40
CA THR A 190 5.61 13.68 6.73
C THR A 190 4.38 14.45 6.24
N THR A 191 3.69 13.97 5.21
CA THR A 191 2.47 14.58 4.67
C THR A 191 1.20 14.07 5.34
N THR A 192 1.18 12.81 5.80
CA THR A 192 0.00 12.19 6.45
C THR A 192 0.04 12.24 7.97
N SER A 193 1.19 12.57 8.57
CA SER A 193 1.31 12.70 10.02
C SER A 193 1.88 14.06 10.40
N THR A 194 1.25 14.70 11.37
CA THR A 194 1.78 15.89 12.04
C THR A 194 3.04 15.56 12.82
N ARG A 195 3.84 16.59 13.15
CA ARG A 195 5.00 16.43 14.02
C ARG A 195 4.63 15.84 15.39
N SER A 196 3.50 16.28 15.97
CA SER A 196 3.02 15.78 17.26
C SER A 196 2.67 14.29 17.22
N GLU A 197 2.09 13.81 16.11
CA GLU A 197 1.81 12.38 15.93
C GLU A 197 3.11 11.59 15.79
N ARG A 198 4.10 12.10 15.07
CA ARG A 198 5.43 11.47 14.97
C ARG A 198 6.16 11.45 16.31
N GLU A 199 6.03 12.49 17.13
CA GLU A 199 6.55 12.51 18.50
C GLU A 199 5.85 11.47 19.40
N THR A 200 4.55 11.28 19.21
CA THR A 200 3.79 10.24 19.91
C THR A 200 4.24 8.85 19.49
N GLN A 201 4.41 8.62 18.19
CA GLN A 201 4.95 7.36 17.66
C GLN A 201 6.38 7.11 18.14
N TRP A 202 7.22 8.14 18.16
CA TRP A 202 8.56 8.06 18.73
C TRP A 202 8.52 7.59 20.18
N ALA A 203 7.65 8.18 21.01
CA ALA A 203 7.49 7.75 22.39
C ALA A 203 7.09 6.27 22.47
N ILE A 204 6.05 5.86 21.75
CA ILE A 204 5.59 4.45 21.71
C ILE A 204 6.74 3.51 21.32
N PHE A 205 7.48 3.83 20.26
CA PHE A 205 8.57 2.97 19.79
C PHE A 205 9.82 2.99 20.66
N SER A 206 9.98 3.98 21.53
CA SER A 206 11.17 4.12 22.40
C SER A 206 11.00 3.44 23.76
N HIS A 207 9.77 3.02 24.10
CA HIS A 207 9.44 2.41 25.38
C HIS A 207 9.16 0.90 25.18
N PRO A 208 10.12 0.01 25.47
CA PRO A 208 9.99 -1.44 25.25
C PRO A 208 8.76 -2.06 25.94
N GLU A 209 8.40 -1.54 27.11
CA GLU A 209 7.22 -1.93 27.87
C GLU A 209 5.90 -1.81 27.07
N ASP A 210 5.86 -0.94 26.06
CA ASP A 210 4.67 -0.68 25.24
C ASP A 210 4.66 -1.52 23.94
N ILE A 211 5.78 -2.13 23.54
CA ILE A 211 5.87 -3.01 22.36
C ILE A 211 5.32 -4.43 22.65
N GLY A 212 4.86 -4.63 23.89
CA GLY A 212 4.25 -5.86 24.36
C GLY A 212 5.30 -6.80 24.95
N ASP A 213 4.99 -7.32 26.13
CA ASP A 213 5.69 -8.36 26.87
C ASP A 213 5.68 -9.69 26.06
N ARG A 214 6.38 -9.70 24.92
CA ARG A 214 6.47 -10.83 23.98
C ARG A 214 7.65 -11.70 24.38
N ASP A 215 7.45 -12.43 25.49
CA ASP A 215 8.22 -13.59 25.96
C ASP A 215 9.75 -13.41 25.95
N ASP A 216 10.28 -12.95 27.09
CA ASP A 216 11.70 -12.81 27.43
C ASP A 216 12.55 -14.11 27.31
N SER A 217 11.95 -15.24 26.92
CA SER A 217 12.59 -16.55 26.93
C SER A 217 13.58 -16.80 25.77
N ARG A 218 13.67 -15.91 24.76
CA ARG A 218 14.61 -16.07 23.63
C ARG A 218 15.91 -15.29 23.86
N SER A 219 16.71 -15.79 24.81
CA SER A 219 18.00 -15.22 25.18
C SER A 219 19.08 -15.35 24.07
N SER A 220 19.58 -14.20 23.64
CA SER A 220 20.98 -13.87 23.34
C SER A 220 21.84 -14.86 22.54
N THR A 221 21.76 -14.76 21.20
CA THR A 221 22.91 -15.00 20.30
C THR A 221 23.03 -13.87 19.25
N ALA A 222 22.94 -12.60 19.68
CA ALA A 222 22.76 -11.44 18.78
C ALA A 222 24.00 -10.54 18.59
N ALA A 223 25.23 -11.02 18.84
CA ALA A 223 26.42 -10.17 18.71
C ALA A 223 26.74 -9.74 17.26
N ASN A 224 26.15 -10.38 16.25
CA ASN A 224 26.31 -10.02 14.83
C ASN A 224 25.03 -9.42 14.20
N GLU A 225 23.97 -9.19 14.97
CA GLU A 225 22.66 -8.74 14.45
C GLU A 225 22.49 -7.20 14.47
N HIS A 226 23.49 -6.45 14.95
CA HIS A 226 23.44 -4.98 15.02
C HIS A 226 23.55 -4.25 13.67
N ILE A 227 24.02 -4.95 12.62
CA ILE A 227 24.39 -4.33 11.34
C ILE A 227 23.16 -3.91 10.50
N PRO A 228 22.09 -4.71 10.38
CA PRO A 228 21.00 -4.41 9.45
C PRO A 228 20.14 -3.20 9.86
N THR A 229 19.81 -3.06 11.14
CA THR A 229 19.04 -1.92 11.67
C THR A 229 19.82 -0.62 11.57
N ARG A 230 21.14 -0.65 11.83
CA ARG A 230 22.02 0.51 11.63
C ARG A 230 22.08 0.93 10.16
N ALA A 231 22.26 -0.03 9.24
CA ALA A 231 22.25 0.25 7.81
C ALA A 231 20.93 0.89 7.37
N LEU A 232 19.80 0.38 7.87
CA LEU A 232 18.48 0.94 7.61
C LEU A 232 18.34 2.38 8.10
N VAL A 233 18.81 2.69 9.32
CA VAL A 233 18.83 4.07 9.85
C VAL A 233 19.74 4.97 9.01
N GLU A 234 20.93 4.51 8.62
CA GLU A 234 21.86 5.28 7.79
C GLU A 234 21.28 5.60 6.41
N GLU A 235 20.60 4.63 5.80
CA GLU A 235 19.92 4.82 4.52
C GLU A 235 18.71 5.76 4.65
N ALA A 236 17.87 5.57 5.68
CA ALA A 236 16.78 6.47 5.98
C ALA A 236 17.29 7.89 6.25
N THR A 237 18.41 8.05 6.95
CA THR A 237 19.03 9.35 7.21
C THR A 237 19.50 10.03 5.93
N ARG A 238 20.08 9.26 4.99
CA ARG A 238 20.44 9.78 3.66
C ARG A 238 19.20 10.24 2.91
N ALA A 239 18.18 9.40 2.81
CA ALA A 239 16.92 9.71 2.16
C ALA A 239 16.22 10.94 2.78
N TRP A 240 16.26 11.09 4.11
CA TRP A 240 15.72 12.27 4.80
C TRP A 240 16.49 13.53 4.42
N ARG A 241 17.83 13.50 4.45
CA ARG A 241 18.64 14.66 4.03
C ARG A 241 18.35 15.07 2.59
N ASP A 242 18.23 14.09 1.70
CA ASP A 242 17.91 14.34 0.30
C ASP A 242 16.49 14.91 0.15
N TYR A 243 15.52 14.38 0.90
CA TYR A 243 14.16 14.92 0.96
C TYR A 243 14.13 16.37 1.46
N ARG A 244 14.89 16.72 2.50
CA ARG A 244 14.84 18.06 3.11
C ARG A 244 15.67 19.12 2.40
N TYR A 245 16.85 18.74 1.95
CA TYR A 245 17.89 19.66 1.49
C TYR A 245 18.32 19.37 0.05
N GLY A 246 17.68 18.40 -0.62
CA GLY A 246 17.97 18.07 -2.00
C GLY A 246 17.56 19.18 -2.96
N PRO A 247 18.23 19.27 -4.13
CA PRO A 247 18.03 20.35 -5.10
C PRO A 247 16.65 20.36 -5.79
N GLN A 248 15.75 19.43 -5.46
CA GLN A 248 14.42 19.27 -6.09
C GLN A 248 13.24 19.40 -5.14
N HIS A 249 13.46 19.67 -3.83
CA HIS A 249 12.34 19.75 -2.90
C HIS A 249 11.74 21.16 -2.89
N ASP A 250 10.76 21.41 -3.74
CA ASP A 250 9.77 22.47 -3.51
C ASP A 250 8.60 21.85 -2.72
N PRO A 251 8.59 21.99 -1.38
CA PRO A 251 7.54 21.40 -0.54
C PRO A 251 6.14 21.96 -0.85
N VAL A 252 6.04 23.12 -1.51
CA VAL A 252 4.77 23.74 -1.87
C VAL A 252 4.17 23.07 -3.11
N GLU A 253 4.99 22.71 -4.10
CA GLU A 253 4.54 22.09 -5.35
C GLU A 253 4.07 20.64 -5.13
N THR A 254 4.77 19.88 -4.28
CA THR A 254 4.46 18.47 -4.01
C THR A 254 3.21 18.28 -3.15
N ALA A 255 2.99 19.14 -2.15
CA ALA A 255 1.78 19.12 -1.33
C ALA A 255 0.54 19.64 -2.09
N ALA A 256 0.71 20.70 -2.89
CA ALA A 256 -0.37 21.24 -3.72
C ALA A 256 -0.86 20.24 -4.77
N ASN A 257 0.06 19.51 -5.44
CA ASN A 257 -0.29 18.53 -6.47
C ASN A 257 -0.95 17.23 -5.92
N ARG A 258 -0.88 16.95 -4.62
CA ARG A 258 -1.41 15.70 -4.02
C ARG A 258 -2.60 15.90 -3.07
N MET A 259 -2.71 17.04 -2.38
CA MET A 259 -3.94 17.42 -1.65
C MET A 259 -5.05 17.91 -2.59
N THR A 260 -4.73 18.24 -3.85
CA THR A 260 -5.72 18.35 -4.93
C THR A 260 -5.85 17.05 -5.73
N LEU A 261 -6.05 15.91 -5.06
CA LEU A 261 -6.98 14.96 -5.65
C LEU A 261 -8.36 15.64 -5.58
N PRO A 262 -8.99 15.95 -6.72
CA PRO A 262 -10.20 16.74 -6.72
C PRO A 262 -11.34 15.82 -6.28
N MET A 263 -11.46 15.59 -4.97
CA MET A 263 -12.67 15.02 -4.36
C MET A 263 -13.90 15.89 -4.66
N GLY A 264 -13.71 17.14 -5.11
CA GLY A 264 -14.77 17.99 -5.67
C GLY A 264 -14.90 17.96 -7.20
N ALA A 265 -13.81 17.97 -7.97
CA ALA A 265 -13.88 18.13 -9.44
C ALA A 265 -14.03 16.80 -10.22
N MET A 266 -13.56 15.67 -9.68
CA MET A 266 -13.84 14.34 -10.27
C MET A 266 -15.27 13.85 -9.96
N TRP A 267 -15.96 14.51 -9.02
CA TRP A 267 -17.25 14.07 -8.44
C TRP A 267 -18.45 14.88 -8.96
N LEU A 268 -18.18 15.94 -9.72
CA LEU A 268 -19.17 16.76 -10.43
C LEU A 268 -19.09 16.63 -11.96
N SER A 269 -18.11 15.89 -12.47
CA SER A 269 -18.04 15.60 -13.89
C SER A 269 -18.96 14.41 -14.15
N GLU A 270 -20.12 14.65 -14.76
CA GLU A 270 -20.87 13.57 -15.43
C GLU A 270 -19.87 12.80 -16.31
N PRO A 271 -19.88 11.46 -16.29
CA PRO A 271 -19.04 10.71 -17.20
C PRO A 271 -19.34 11.17 -18.62
N ASP A 272 -18.30 11.52 -19.38
CA ASP A 272 -18.44 11.70 -20.83
C ASP A 272 -19.24 10.51 -21.36
N PRO A 273 -20.32 10.74 -22.13
CA PRO A 273 -21.08 9.64 -22.69
C PRO A 273 -20.11 8.75 -23.44
N VAL A 274 -20.05 7.48 -23.01
CA VAL A 274 -19.37 6.43 -23.76
C VAL A 274 -19.86 6.56 -25.20
N PRO A 275 -18.97 6.74 -26.20
CA PRO A 275 -19.41 6.81 -27.57
C PRO A 275 -20.19 5.53 -27.86
N GLU A 276 -21.50 5.68 -28.06
CA GLU A 276 -22.38 4.60 -28.50
C GLU A 276 -21.78 4.00 -29.78
N ASP A 277 -21.52 2.70 -29.72
CA ASP A 277 -21.45 1.78 -30.85
C ASP A 277 -20.74 2.31 -32.12
N GLN A 278 -19.41 2.17 -32.14
CA GLN A 278 -18.80 1.70 -33.39
C GLN A 278 -19.09 0.21 -33.52
N ASP A 279 -20.24 -0.10 -34.12
CA ASP A 279 -20.58 -1.44 -34.61
C ASP A 279 -19.45 -1.95 -35.53
N PRO A 280 -18.66 -2.96 -35.10
CA PRO A 280 -17.56 -3.48 -35.92
C PRO A 280 -18.05 -4.27 -37.15
N ASN A 281 -19.36 -4.38 -37.38
CA ASN A 281 -19.94 -5.10 -38.52
C ASN A 281 -20.59 -4.22 -39.60
N ALA A 282 -20.49 -2.90 -39.54
CA ALA A 282 -21.14 -2.01 -40.52
C ALA A 282 -20.39 -1.85 -41.87
N ALA A 283 -19.41 -2.69 -42.21
CA ALA A 283 -18.71 -2.63 -43.50
C ALA A 283 -18.40 -4.01 -44.10
N ALA A 284 -19.44 -4.75 -44.48
CA ALA A 284 -19.32 -5.83 -45.47
C ALA A 284 -20.66 -6.05 -46.19
N GLY A 285 -20.96 -5.18 -47.15
CA GLY A 285 -21.96 -5.42 -48.20
C GLY A 285 -21.27 -5.76 -49.52
N PRO A 286 -21.87 -6.64 -50.35
CA PRO A 286 -21.14 -7.59 -51.18
C PRO A 286 -21.04 -7.17 -52.65
N ASP A 287 -19.94 -7.52 -53.33
CA ASP A 287 -19.95 -7.59 -54.79
C ASP A 287 -18.79 -8.44 -55.34
N VAL A 288 -18.97 -9.75 -55.46
CA VAL A 288 -18.31 -10.57 -56.51
C VAL A 288 -19.24 -11.73 -56.89
N PRO A 289 -19.58 -11.89 -58.18
CA PRO A 289 -20.50 -12.93 -58.65
C PRO A 289 -19.85 -14.32 -58.70
N ASP A 290 -20.67 -15.28 -58.26
CA ASP A 290 -20.52 -16.72 -58.36
C ASP A 290 -20.39 -17.17 -59.84
N ARG A 291 -19.22 -17.69 -60.22
CA ARG A 291 -19.01 -18.46 -61.46
C ARG A 291 -18.64 -19.89 -61.06
N ARG A 292 -19.65 -20.74 -60.90
CA ARG A 292 -19.49 -22.20 -61.00
C ARG A 292 -19.43 -22.62 -62.48
N PRO A 293 -18.52 -23.53 -62.86
CA PRO A 293 -18.62 -24.23 -64.13
C PRO A 293 -19.68 -25.34 -64.07
N ASP A 294 -20.47 -25.38 -65.14
CA ASP A 294 -21.53 -26.33 -65.45
C ASP A 294 -20.96 -27.73 -65.77
N PRO A 295 -21.44 -28.81 -65.12
CA PRO A 295 -21.13 -30.17 -65.51
C PRO A 295 -22.37 -30.87 -66.09
N SER A 296 -22.55 -30.90 -67.40
CA SER A 296 -23.35 -31.92 -68.10
C SER A 296 -23.15 -31.94 -69.62
N ALA A 297 -23.03 -33.18 -70.15
CA ALA A 297 -23.09 -33.63 -71.55
C ALA A 297 -21.84 -33.41 -72.44
N GLY A 298 -21.27 -34.40 -73.11
CA GLY A 298 -21.68 -35.79 -73.28
C GLY A 298 -20.62 -36.64 -74.00
N PHE A 299 -20.81 -37.95 -73.86
CA PHE A 299 -20.23 -39.00 -74.69
C PHE A 299 -20.71 -38.85 -76.15
N GLU A 300 -19.80 -38.97 -77.11
CA GLU A 300 -20.04 -39.66 -78.38
C GLU A 300 -18.83 -40.55 -78.69
N LEU A 301 -19.12 -41.65 -79.40
CA LEU A 301 -18.30 -42.83 -79.69
C LEU A 301 -16.95 -42.56 -80.36
#